data_AF-A0A5J9V819-F1
#
_entry.id   AF-A0A5J9V819-F1
#
_cell.length_a   1.000
_cell.length_b   1.000
_cell.length_c   1.000
_cell.angle_alpha   90.00
_cell.angle_beta   90.00
_cell.angle_gamma   90.00
#
_symmetry.space_group_name_H-M   'P 1'
#
loop_
_entity.id
_entity.type
_entity.pdbx_description
1 polymer ?
#
loop_
_entity_poly.entity_id
_entity_poly.type
_entity_poly.pdbx_seq_one_letter_code
_entity_poly.pdbx_strand_id
1 'polypeptide(L)'
;MLRHMQCLDELSIEDCPEIKSLSIHHPPEHVEESGRLASSSDCQAVAQTWLTQDELLLHIPLNVLSTLKKLRMQSCPGVELCGNKEGFGGFTSLTELEISDCPMLLPSANERFSLPPSIPLLVIGHAPKKLQPYFPDNQTSLKKLLVWRSPNLKSLHLHSCTALEELEIRGHGQLAVLEGLQHLSSFRGLWITMNSDMCAAWVRKCLERESGSGLNHVLPPSLEKLVIRDLREEVVPYLLVQLPSLSKLKIRDSPKLTSLQLGFLGNLTELAVCNCLTLVDLPDVLHNLHSLKKIVLQNNPCLSRLPEKGLPPSLKELIIDDSCSLELKEQCRLLETGTLRVTFEQLSVAGQSVGSIPSLPSC
;
A
#
# COMPACT_ATOMS: atom_id res chain seq x y z
N MET A 1 20.55 24.57 -9.17
CA MET A 1 19.53 25.45 -8.54
C MET A 1 19.38 25.24 -7.04
N LEU A 2 19.47 24.02 -6.48
CA LEU A 2 19.26 23.78 -5.04
C LEU A 2 20.30 24.41 -4.08
N ARG A 3 21.53 24.70 -4.54
CA ARG A 3 22.67 25.11 -3.67
C ARG A 3 22.47 26.42 -2.89
N HIS A 4 21.48 27.24 -3.24
CA HIS A 4 21.21 28.54 -2.57
C HIS A 4 19.85 28.58 -1.85
N MET A 5 19.07 27.49 -1.87
CA MET A 5 17.76 27.46 -1.21
C MET A 5 17.95 27.21 0.28
N GLN A 6 17.45 28.13 1.11
CA GLN A 6 17.52 28.01 2.57
C GLN A 6 16.48 27.04 3.14
N CYS A 7 15.31 26.96 2.50
CA CYS A 7 14.25 26.02 2.82
C CYS A 7 13.56 25.55 1.53
N LEU A 8 13.02 24.34 1.57
CA LEU A 8 12.16 23.81 0.51
C LEU A 8 11.14 22.88 1.17
N ASP A 9 9.85 23.08 0.93
CA ASP A 9 8.80 22.24 1.52
C ASP A 9 8.52 20.98 0.68
N GLU A 10 8.58 21.09 -0.65
CA GLU A 10 8.27 20.00 -1.59
C GLU A 10 9.31 19.95 -2.72
N LEU A 11 9.80 18.75 -3.01
CA LEU A 11 10.72 18.46 -4.11
C LEU A 11 10.14 17.31 -4.92
N SER A 12 9.81 17.56 -6.19
CA SER A 12 9.43 16.52 -7.15
C SER A 12 10.51 16.41 -8.22
N ILE A 13 10.94 15.17 -8.49
CA ILE A 13 11.89 14.82 -9.55
C ILE A 13 11.20 13.79 -10.43
N GLU A 14 10.84 14.19 -11.65
CA GLU A 14 10.04 13.39 -12.58
C GLU A 14 10.75 13.30 -13.92
N ASP A 15 10.78 12.11 -14.52
CA ASP A 15 11.29 11.86 -15.87
C ASP A 15 12.71 12.41 -16.10
N CYS A 16 13.60 12.20 -15.12
CA CYS A 16 14.98 12.67 -15.13
C CYS A 16 15.98 11.50 -15.35
N PRO A 17 16.12 10.96 -16.58
CA PRO A 17 17.01 9.82 -16.85
C PRO A 17 18.50 10.16 -16.74
N GLU A 18 18.83 11.44 -16.90
CA GLU A 18 20.22 11.92 -16.87
C GLU A 18 20.80 11.93 -15.45
N ILE A 19 19.96 12.03 -14.41
CA ILE A 19 20.41 12.05 -13.01
C ILE A 19 20.83 10.62 -12.65
N LYS A 20 22.10 10.47 -12.29
CA LYS A 20 22.68 9.16 -11.93
C LYS A 20 22.87 8.99 -10.42
N SER A 21 22.88 10.08 -9.67
CA SER A 21 23.12 10.01 -8.22
C SER A 21 22.43 11.12 -7.45
N LEU A 22 21.91 10.76 -6.27
CA LEU A 22 21.35 11.67 -5.28
C LEU A 22 22.29 11.72 -4.07
N SER A 23 22.99 12.84 -3.86
CA SER A 23 23.81 13.03 -2.66
C SER A 23 23.05 13.83 -1.59
N ILE A 24 23.15 13.32 -0.36
CA ILE A 24 22.61 13.89 0.88
C ILE A 24 23.76 14.51 1.72
N HIS A 25 25.02 14.38 1.29
CA HIS A 25 26.22 14.88 1.99
C HIS A 25 26.95 15.98 1.21
N HIS A 26 27.73 16.75 1.97
CA HIS A 26 28.70 17.75 1.49
C HIS A 26 29.53 17.22 0.31
N PRO A 27 29.89 18.04 -0.70
CA PRO A 27 31.06 17.71 -1.51
C PRO A 27 32.26 17.52 -0.56
N PRO A 28 33.20 16.59 -0.85
CA PRO A 28 34.34 16.36 0.03
C PRO A 28 35.15 17.65 0.16
N GLU A 29 34.99 18.35 1.28
CA GLU A 29 35.89 19.42 1.68
C GLU A 29 37.14 18.77 2.29
N HIS A 30 38.26 19.02 1.62
CA HIS A 30 39.63 19.07 2.12
C HIS A 30 40.00 18.09 3.25
N VAL A 31 40.81 17.09 2.88
CA VAL A 31 41.71 16.42 3.81
C VAL A 31 42.51 17.49 4.56
N GLU A 32 42.30 17.61 5.86
CA GLU A 32 43.20 18.33 6.76
C GLU A 32 44.58 17.66 6.69
N GLU A 33 45.50 18.29 5.95
CA GLU A 33 46.94 18.03 6.08
C GLU A 33 47.40 18.46 7.47
N SER A 34 47.33 17.57 8.45
CA SER A 34 48.19 17.65 9.63
C SER A 34 49.50 16.91 9.37
N GLY A 35 50.43 17.66 8.78
CA GLY A 35 51.87 17.64 9.08
C GLY A 35 52.65 16.34 8.87
N ARG A 36 53.46 16.31 7.80
CA ARG A 36 54.88 15.92 7.87
C ARG A 36 55.65 16.39 6.63
N LEU A 37 56.71 17.14 6.90
CA LEU A 37 57.69 17.65 5.95
C LEU A 37 58.39 16.51 5.19
N ALA A 38 58.38 16.57 3.86
CA ALA A 38 59.48 16.07 3.03
C ALA A 38 59.54 16.88 1.73
N SER A 39 60.69 17.52 1.55
CA SER A 39 61.11 18.33 0.41
C SER A 39 61.26 17.52 -0.89
N SER A 40 60.73 18.01 -2.01
CA SER A 40 61.49 18.51 -3.18
C SER A 40 60.63 18.55 -4.45
N SER A 41 60.61 19.72 -5.10
CA SER A 41 60.52 19.95 -6.55
C SER A 41 59.64 19.02 -7.39
N ASP A 42 58.41 19.45 -7.69
CA ASP A 42 58.07 20.00 -9.01
C ASP A 42 56.60 20.45 -9.05
N CYS A 43 56.41 21.76 -9.17
CA CYS A 43 55.11 22.37 -9.41
C CYS A 43 54.75 22.20 -10.89
N GLN A 44 53.74 21.40 -11.22
CA GLN A 44 52.59 21.80 -12.06
C GLN A 44 51.65 20.63 -12.33
N ALA A 45 50.34 20.96 -12.32
CA ALA A 45 49.19 20.14 -12.68
C ALA A 45 48.57 19.23 -11.60
N VAL A 46 47.98 19.85 -10.57
CA VAL A 46 46.77 19.29 -9.92
C VAL A 46 45.70 20.38 -9.86
N ALA A 47 45.31 20.87 -11.03
CA ALA A 47 43.99 21.43 -11.24
C ALA A 47 43.22 20.41 -12.08
N GLN A 48 42.00 20.09 -11.64
CA GLN A 48 41.04 19.19 -12.30
C GLN A 48 41.16 17.69 -11.97
N THR A 49 40.44 17.30 -10.93
CA THR A 49 39.55 16.12 -10.98
C THR A 49 38.11 16.57 -10.74
N TRP A 50 37.70 17.61 -11.47
CA TRP A 50 36.30 17.86 -11.80
C TRP A 50 36.23 17.53 -13.28
N LEU A 51 35.68 16.35 -13.61
CA LEU A 51 35.39 15.76 -14.92
C LEU A 51 35.83 14.29 -14.94
N THR A 52 35.04 13.41 -14.33
CA THR A 52 34.61 12.24 -15.09
C THR A 52 33.33 12.66 -15.78
N GLN A 53 33.41 12.82 -17.10
CA GLN A 53 32.28 13.13 -17.98
C GLN A 53 31.20 12.05 -17.79
N ASP A 54 29.94 12.47 -17.73
CA ASP A 54 28.70 11.66 -17.82
C ASP A 54 27.89 11.35 -16.54
N GLU A 55 28.16 11.92 -15.37
CA GLU A 55 27.27 11.72 -14.19
C GLU A 55 26.68 13.04 -13.66
N LEU A 56 25.39 13.29 -13.95
CA LEU A 56 24.64 14.37 -13.32
C LEU A 56 24.28 13.96 -11.88
N LEU A 57 25.06 14.48 -10.93
CA LEU A 57 24.84 14.37 -9.49
C LEU A 57 23.85 15.45 -9.02
N LEU A 58 22.73 15.04 -8.45
CA LEU A 58 21.82 15.92 -7.74
C LEU A 58 22.21 15.96 -6.26
N HIS A 59 22.71 17.11 -5.80
CA HIS A 59 23.07 17.32 -4.40
C HIS A 59 21.95 18.09 -3.67
N ILE A 60 21.36 17.48 -2.63
CA ILE A 60 20.40 18.13 -1.74
C ILE A 60 21.16 18.73 -0.53
N PRO A 61 21.11 20.07 -0.33
CA PRO A 61 21.76 20.70 0.81
C PRO A 61 21.19 20.25 2.17
N LEU A 62 22.02 20.18 3.21
CA LEU A 62 21.61 19.75 4.55
C LEU A 62 20.46 20.58 5.15
N ASN A 63 20.48 21.88 4.91
CA ASN A 63 19.43 22.82 5.33
C ASN A 63 18.07 22.54 4.64
N VAL A 64 18.09 21.91 3.47
CA VAL A 64 16.88 21.42 2.81
C VAL A 64 16.41 20.11 3.43
N LEU A 65 17.30 19.20 3.84
CA LEU A 65 16.92 17.92 4.48
C LEU A 65 16.10 18.11 5.76
N SER A 66 16.39 19.17 6.52
CA SER A 66 15.67 19.51 7.75
C SER A 66 14.38 20.32 7.52
N THR A 67 14.10 20.76 6.30
CA THR A 67 12.90 21.56 5.98
C THR A 67 11.95 20.84 5.02
N LEU A 68 12.45 19.90 4.23
CA LEU A 68 11.70 19.17 3.23
C LEU A 68 10.62 18.29 3.87
N LYS A 69 9.36 18.56 3.53
CA LYS A 69 8.19 17.82 4.01
C LYS A 69 7.76 16.76 3.01
N LYS A 70 7.99 16.97 1.71
CA LYS A 70 7.55 16.07 0.65
C LYS A 70 8.66 15.84 -0.35
N LEU A 71 8.97 14.58 -0.61
CA LEU A 71 9.91 14.16 -1.65
C LEU A 71 9.20 13.18 -2.58
N ARG A 72 9.11 13.53 -3.87
CA ARG A 72 8.58 12.66 -4.91
C ARG A 72 9.65 12.39 -5.95
N MET A 73 9.82 11.13 -6.30
CA MET A 73 10.74 10.68 -7.34
C MET A 73 10.02 9.70 -8.25
N GLN A 74 9.91 10.04 -9.53
CA GLN A 74 9.22 9.22 -10.52
C GLN A 74 10.05 9.02 -11.78
N SER A 75 10.11 7.78 -12.28
CA SER A 75 10.71 7.43 -13.57
C SER A 75 12.14 7.95 -13.74
N CYS A 76 12.94 7.69 -12.70
CA CYS A 76 14.36 8.04 -12.63
C CYS A 76 15.20 6.75 -12.53
N PRO A 77 15.47 6.07 -13.66
CA PRO A 77 16.03 4.73 -13.67
C PRO A 77 17.48 4.66 -13.19
N GLY A 78 18.25 5.72 -13.42
CA GLY A 78 19.69 5.76 -13.12
C GLY A 78 20.04 6.26 -11.73
N VAL A 79 19.08 6.75 -10.93
CA VAL A 79 19.41 7.47 -9.68
C VAL A 79 19.74 6.49 -8.57
N GLU A 80 20.99 6.49 -8.15
CA GLU A 80 21.46 5.82 -6.93
C GLU A 80 21.47 6.80 -5.74
N LEU A 81 21.18 6.29 -4.54
CA LEU A 81 21.33 7.08 -3.32
C LEU A 81 22.80 7.05 -2.87
N CYS A 82 23.52 8.14 -3.05
CA CYS A 82 24.91 8.28 -2.59
C CYS A 82 24.93 8.86 -1.17
N GLY A 83 25.17 8.01 -0.18
CA GLY A 83 25.26 8.41 1.22
C GLY A 83 25.61 7.23 2.12
N ASN A 84 25.99 7.51 3.38
CA ASN A 84 26.30 6.48 4.36
C ASN A 84 25.13 5.47 4.49
N LYS A 85 25.36 4.32 5.15
CA LYS A 85 24.42 3.18 5.31
C LYS A 85 23.03 3.50 5.90
N GLU A 86 22.73 4.76 6.16
CA GLU A 86 21.52 5.31 6.79
C GLU A 86 20.41 5.66 5.78
N GLY A 87 20.66 5.59 4.47
CA GLY A 87 19.64 5.76 3.43
C GLY A 87 18.93 7.12 3.50
N PHE A 88 17.60 7.12 3.58
CA PHE A 88 16.79 8.34 3.73
C PHE A 88 16.75 8.89 5.18
N GLY A 89 17.55 8.35 6.10
CA GLY A 89 17.57 8.77 7.51
C GLY A 89 17.92 10.24 7.73
N GLY A 90 18.63 10.88 6.80
CA GLY A 90 19.00 12.30 6.88
C GLY A 90 17.81 13.28 6.76
N PHE A 91 16.67 12.86 6.23
CA PHE A 91 15.49 13.71 6.09
C PHE A 91 14.68 13.75 7.41
N THR A 92 14.95 14.74 8.26
CA THR A 92 14.35 14.79 9.60
C THR A 92 12.93 15.36 9.64
N SER A 93 12.50 16.07 8.60
CA SER A 93 11.18 16.73 8.54
C SER A 93 10.20 16.11 7.54
N LEU A 94 10.58 14.99 6.92
CA LEU A 94 9.81 14.42 5.83
C LEU A 94 8.48 13.84 6.33
N THR A 95 7.39 14.33 5.74
CA THR A 95 6.02 13.86 6.00
C THR A 95 5.50 12.91 4.93
N GLU A 96 6.08 12.95 3.73
CA GLU A 96 5.67 12.11 2.60
C GLU A 96 6.87 11.77 1.71
N LEU A 97 7.07 10.49 1.45
CA LEU A 97 8.04 9.98 0.48
C LEU A 97 7.31 9.18 -0.58
N GLU A 98 7.45 9.58 -1.83
CA GLU A 98 6.98 8.82 -2.98
C GLU A 98 8.15 8.45 -3.88
N ILE A 99 8.32 7.16 -4.14
CA ILE A 99 9.34 6.63 -5.03
C ILE A 99 8.66 5.68 -6.00
N SER A 100 8.71 5.98 -7.29
CA SER A 100 8.03 5.21 -8.32
C SER A 100 8.92 5.04 -9.53
N ASP A 101 9.15 3.80 -9.98
CA ASP A 101 9.97 3.54 -11.18
C ASP A 101 11.42 4.08 -11.05
N CYS A 102 11.98 3.92 -9.85
CA CYS A 102 13.36 4.27 -9.50
C CYS A 102 14.09 3.04 -8.92
N PRO A 103 14.46 2.05 -9.76
CA PRO A 103 14.98 0.75 -9.32
C PRO A 103 16.28 0.85 -8.51
N MET A 104 17.10 1.87 -8.74
CA MET A 104 18.41 2.05 -8.10
C MET A 104 18.33 2.78 -6.75
N LEU A 105 17.18 3.40 -6.41
CA LEU A 105 16.94 4.03 -5.10
C LEU A 105 16.42 3.03 -4.06
N LEU A 106 15.77 1.97 -4.52
CA LEU A 106 15.26 0.93 -3.65
C LEU A 106 16.37 -0.11 -3.44
N PRO A 107 16.53 -0.64 -2.22
CA PRO A 107 17.60 -1.55 -1.91
C PRO A 107 17.55 -2.78 -2.82
N SER A 108 18.73 -3.34 -3.08
CA SER A 108 18.82 -4.64 -3.74
C SER A 108 18.04 -5.69 -2.92
N ALA A 109 17.64 -6.79 -3.55
CA ALA A 109 16.69 -7.77 -2.98
C ALA A 109 17.06 -8.36 -1.60
N ASN A 110 18.25 -8.10 -1.06
CA ASN A 110 18.71 -8.58 0.24
C ASN A 110 18.89 -7.49 1.30
N GLU A 111 18.71 -6.21 0.95
CA GLU A 111 18.98 -5.08 1.82
C GLU A 111 17.69 -4.53 2.45
N ARG A 112 17.82 -3.94 3.63
CA ARG A 112 16.70 -3.30 4.33
C ARG A 112 16.57 -1.86 3.84
N PHE A 113 15.34 -1.38 3.73
CA PHE A 113 15.04 -0.01 3.29
C PHE A 113 14.95 0.94 4.49
N SER A 114 15.98 1.76 4.66
CA SER A 114 16.05 2.73 5.77
C SER A 114 15.07 3.89 5.53
N LEU A 115 14.13 4.07 6.45
CA LEU A 115 13.14 5.12 6.39
C LEU A 115 13.56 6.36 7.20
N PRO A 116 13.15 7.57 6.78
CA PRO A 116 13.26 8.76 7.60
C PRO A 116 12.52 8.59 8.94
N PRO A 117 13.03 9.15 10.06
CA PRO A 117 12.49 8.90 11.39
C PRO A 117 11.05 9.40 11.61
N SER A 118 10.63 10.44 10.90
CA SER A 118 9.35 11.13 11.12
C SER A 118 8.31 10.95 10.00
N ILE A 119 8.48 9.97 9.11
CA ILE A 119 7.62 9.77 7.94
C ILE A 119 6.28 9.05 8.27
N PRO A 120 5.11 9.71 8.20
CA PRO A 120 3.81 9.06 8.35
C PRO A 120 3.28 8.39 7.07
N LEU A 121 3.71 8.82 5.88
CA LEU A 121 3.21 8.30 4.61
C LEU A 121 4.36 7.92 3.67
N LEU A 122 4.37 6.66 3.25
CA LEU A 122 5.31 6.12 2.27
C LEU A 122 4.55 5.54 1.08
N VAL A 123 4.94 5.94 -0.12
CA VAL A 123 4.39 5.48 -1.38
C VAL A 123 5.52 4.88 -2.22
N ILE A 124 5.37 3.61 -2.61
CA ILE A 124 6.35 2.88 -3.43
C ILE A 124 5.67 2.33 -4.68
N GLY A 125 6.01 2.88 -5.83
CA GLY A 125 5.71 2.34 -7.15
C GLY A 125 6.85 1.43 -7.63
N HIS A 126 6.53 0.30 -8.25
CA HIS A 126 7.53 -0.62 -8.84
C HIS A 126 8.57 -1.13 -7.82
N ALA A 127 8.09 -1.62 -6.68
CA ALA A 127 8.94 -2.15 -5.61
C ALA A 127 9.84 -3.33 -6.07
N PRO A 128 11.02 -3.52 -5.44
CA PRO A 128 11.93 -4.63 -5.72
C PRO A 128 11.33 -5.97 -5.29
N LYS A 129 12.05 -7.07 -5.58
CA LYS A 129 11.60 -8.43 -5.26
C LYS A 129 11.29 -8.67 -3.78
N LYS A 130 12.02 -8.01 -2.89
CA LYS A 130 11.80 -8.05 -1.46
C LYS A 130 11.85 -6.63 -0.94
N LEU A 131 10.83 -6.25 -0.18
CA LEU A 131 10.77 -4.95 0.46
C LEU A 131 10.69 -5.15 1.97
N GLN A 132 11.65 -4.56 2.68
CA GLN A 132 11.72 -4.62 4.13
C GLN A 132 12.04 -3.22 4.68
N PRO A 133 11.03 -2.37 4.87
CA PRO A 133 11.20 -1.06 5.49
C PRO A 133 11.61 -1.21 6.94
N TYR A 134 12.58 -0.42 7.39
CA TYR A 134 13.00 -0.37 8.79
C TYR A 134 13.34 1.04 9.22
N PHE A 135 13.22 1.27 10.53
CA PHE A 135 13.64 2.48 11.19
C PHE A 135 14.92 2.19 11.98
N PRO A 136 16.05 2.88 11.70
CA PRO A 136 17.31 2.65 12.41
C PRO A 136 17.21 2.84 13.94
N ASP A 137 16.45 3.85 14.38
CA ASP A 137 16.33 4.23 15.79
C ASP A 137 15.13 3.61 16.51
N ASN A 138 14.47 2.62 15.89
CA ASN A 138 13.21 2.01 16.37
C ASN A 138 12.06 3.00 16.64
N GLN A 139 12.19 4.28 16.26
CA GLN A 139 11.08 5.22 16.27
C GLN A 139 10.19 4.95 15.07
N THR A 140 8.95 4.51 15.32
CA THR A 140 8.01 4.17 14.25
C THR A 140 7.01 5.32 14.08
N SER A 141 7.07 5.97 12.92
CA SER A 141 6.18 7.08 12.56
C SER A 141 5.26 6.75 11.39
N LEU A 142 5.58 5.69 10.62
CA LEU A 142 4.81 5.30 9.43
C LEU A 142 3.41 4.84 9.80
N LYS A 143 2.42 5.64 9.37
CA LYS A 143 0.99 5.37 9.53
C LYS A 143 0.39 4.71 8.30
N LYS A 144 0.85 5.10 7.11
CA LYS A 144 0.28 4.63 5.83
C LYS A 144 1.37 4.19 4.87
N LEU A 145 1.22 2.98 4.33
CA LEU A 145 2.10 2.42 3.32
C LEU A 145 1.29 2.07 2.07
N LEU A 146 1.61 2.69 0.94
CA LEU A 146 1.02 2.39 -0.36
C LEU A 146 2.08 1.75 -1.26
N VAL A 147 1.83 0.53 -1.75
CA VAL A 147 2.69 -0.18 -2.70
C VAL A 147 1.89 -0.45 -3.96
N TRP A 148 2.35 0.05 -5.11
CA TRP A 148 1.61 -0.10 -6.36
C TRP A 148 2.48 -0.45 -7.56
N ARG A 149 1.89 -1.13 -8.55
CA ARG A 149 2.58 -1.57 -9.79
C ARG A 149 3.93 -2.24 -9.52
N SER A 150 3.97 -3.18 -8.58
CA SER A 150 5.19 -3.90 -8.19
C SER A 150 5.18 -5.35 -8.69
N PRO A 151 5.38 -5.62 -10.00
CA PRO A 151 5.23 -6.96 -10.58
C PRO A 151 6.24 -7.96 -10.01
N ASN A 152 7.41 -7.47 -9.60
CA ASN A 152 8.51 -8.28 -9.10
C ASN A 152 8.43 -8.59 -7.61
N LEU A 153 7.62 -7.86 -6.84
CA LEU A 153 7.56 -7.97 -5.38
C LEU A 153 7.03 -9.36 -4.98
N LYS A 154 7.85 -10.15 -4.29
CA LYS A 154 7.56 -11.49 -3.78
C LYS A 154 7.36 -11.53 -2.26
N SER A 155 8.04 -10.65 -1.53
CA SER A 155 7.96 -10.60 -0.08
C SER A 155 7.94 -9.17 0.46
N LEU A 156 7.05 -8.93 1.42
CA LEU A 156 6.92 -7.68 2.15
C LEU A 156 6.96 -7.98 3.66
N HIS A 157 7.95 -7.41 4.35
CA HIS A 157 8.15 -7.61 5.78
C HIS A 157 7.96 -6.30 6.54
N LEU A 158 6.98 -6.27 7.45
CA LEU A 158 6.52 -5.04 8.14
C LEU A 158 6.78 -5.06 9.66
N HIS A 159 7.63 -5.98 10.15
CA HIS A 159 7.93 -6.15 11.58
C HIS A 159 8.36 -4.86 12.30
N SER A 160 9.05 -3.96 11.60
CA SER A 160 9.56 -2.70 12.17
C SER A 160 8.58 -1.54 12.07
N CYS A 161 7.40 -1.70 11.46
CA CYS A 161 6.44 -0.62 11.21
C CYS A 161 5.28 -0.64 12.22
N THR A 162 5.57 -0.68 13.52
CA THR A 162 4.55 -0.92 14.57
C THR A 162 3.45 0.16 14.66
N ALA A 163 3.72 1.39 14.20
CA ALA A 163 2.75 2.48 14.14
C ALA A 163 1.81 2.44 12.92
N LEU A 164 1.97 1.45 12.02
CA LEU A 164 1.23 1.38 10.77
C LEU A 164 -0.27 1.17 11.02
N GLU A 165 -1.08 2.07 10.48
CA GLU A 165 -2.54 2.08 10.57
C GLU A 165 -3.17 1.52 9.28
N GLU A 166 -2.60 1.84 8.12
CA GLU A 166 -3.15 1.46 6.81
C GLU A 166 -2.07 0.92 5.86
N LEU A 167 -2.39 -0.18 5.17
CA LEU A 167 -1.56 -0.74 4.10
C LEU A 167 -2.40 -0.94 2.86
N GLU A 168 -1.92 -0.44 1.73
CA GLU A 168 -2.53 -0.67 0.44
C GLU A 168 -1.51 -1.26 -0.54
N ILE A 169 -1.82 -2.45 -1.06
CA ILE A 169 -1.03 -3.14 -2.08
C ILE A 169 -1.89 -3.28 -3.34
N ARG A 170 -1.58 -2.48 -4.36
CA ARG A 170 -2.28 -2.47 -5.66
C ARG A 170 -1.42 -3.07 -6.77
N GLY A 171 -1.99 -4.00 -7.53
CA GLY A 171 -1.40 -4.49 -8.78
C GLY A 171 -1.08 -5.97 -8.76
N HIS A 172 -0.75 -6.49 -9.94
CA HIS A 172 -0.51 -7.91 -10.20
C HIS A 172 0.96 -8.26 -9.95
N GLY A 173 1.35 -8.35 -8.68
CA GLY A 173 2.68 -8.82 -8.28
C GLY A 173 2.69 -10.31 -7.97
N GLN A 174 3.89 -10.90 -7.91
CA GLN A 174 4.14 -12.26 -7.41
C GLN A 174 4.25 -12.31 -5.87
N LEU A 175 3.60 -11.38 -5.17
CA LEU A 175 3.68 -11.30 -3.71
C LEU A 175 3.18 -12.64 -3.18
N ALA A 176 3.94 -13.28 -2.31
CA ALA A 176 3.57 -14.56 -1.70
C ALA A 176 3.68 -14.47 -0.18
N VAL A 177 4.64 -13.67 0.29
CA VAL A 177 4.98 -13.55 1.71
C VAL A 177 4.64 -12.16 2.20
N LEU A 178 3.64 -12.06 3.08
CA LEU A 178 3.32 -10.87 3.84
C LEU A 178 3.52 -11.20 5.33
N GLU A 179 4.51 -10.57 5.96
CA GLU A 179 4.90 -10.86 7.34
C GLU A 179 5.00 -9.61 8.19
N GLY A 180 4.79 -9.78 9.49
CA GLY A 180 4.88 -8.72 10.48
C GLY A 180 3.55 -8.04 10.77
N LEU A 181 2.52 -8.23 9.93
CA LEU A 181 1.17 -7.67 10.16
C LEU A 181 0.57 -8.08 11.50
N GLN A 182 0.84 -9.30 11.95
CA GLN A 182 0.29 -9.84 13.19
C GLN A 182 0.75 -9.10 14.46
N HIS A 183 1.86 -8.35 14.37
CA HIS A 183 2.42 -7.59 15.48
C HIS A 183 1.97 -6.11 15.50
N LEU A 184 1.15 -5.70 14.51
CA LEU A 184 0.75 -4.31 14.36
C LEU A 184 -0.54 -4.01 15.13
N SER A 185 -0.40 -3.49 16.35
CA SER A 185 -1.53 -3.18 17.24
C SER A 185 -2.36 -1.96 16.78
N SER A 186 -1.74 -1.03 16.04
CA SER A 186 -2.40 0.16 15.49
C SER A 186 -3.01 -0.07 14.11
N PHE A 187 -2.88 -1.26 13.53
CA PHE A 187 -3.33 -1.54 12.17
C PHE A 187 -4.85 -1.65 12.09
N ARG A 188 -5.46 -0.91 11.15
CA ARG A 188 -6.92 -0.76 11.00
C ARG A 188 -7.40 -1.01 9.58
N GLY A 189 -6.60 -0.71 8.56
CA GLY A 189 -7.01 -0.77 7.16
C GLY A 189 -6.07 -1.59 6.28
N LEU A 190 -6.63 -2.54 5.54
CA LEU A 190 -5.90 -3.33 4.55
C LEU A 190 -6.60 -3.28 3.20
N TRP A 191 -5.88 -2.91 2.16
CA TRP A 191 -6.28 -3.02 0.76
C TRP A 191 -5.30 -3.91 0.04
N ILE A 192 -5.77 -5.02 -0.52
CA ILE A 192 -4.89 -6.03 -1.09
C ILE A 192 -5.49 -6.64 -2.36
N THR A 193 -4.63 -6.92 -3.33
CA THR A 193 -4.99 -7.70 -4.52
C THR A 193 -4.42 -9.09 -4.35
N MET A 194 -5.30 -10.10 -4.33
CA MET A 194 -4.88 -11.49 -4.21
C MET A 194 -4.25 -11.98 -5.51
N ASN A 195 -3.35 -12.96 -5.39
CA ASN A 195 -2.83 -13.75 -6.48
C ASN A 195 -2.75 -15.23 -6.03
N SER A 196 -2.33 -16.14 -6.92
CA SER A 196 -2.27 -17.58 -6.59
C SER A 196 -1.34 -17.89 -5.43
N ASP A 197 -0.17 -17.27 -5.41
CA ASP A 197 0.88 -17.56 -4.43
C ASP A 197 0.49 -17.01 -3.05
N MET A 198 -0.11 -15.81 -2.99
CA MET A 198 -0.69 -15.26 -1.75
C MET A 198 -1.81 -16.14 -1.22
N CYS A 199 -2.76 -16.56 -2.06
CA CYS A 199 -3.85 -17.41 -1.62
C CYS A 199 -3.32 -18.72 -1.02
N ALA A 200 -2.40 -19.38 -1.72
CA ALA A 200 -1.77 -20.60 -1.22
C ALA A 200 -1.02 -20.39 0.10
N ALA A 201 -0.26 -19.29 0.22
CA ALA A 201 0.45 -18.95 1.45
C ALA A 201 -0.51 -18.63 2.61
N TRP A 202 -1.60 -17.92 2.33
CA TRP A 202 -2.62 -17.58 3.31
C TRP A 202 -3.32 -18.83 3.84
N VAL A 203 -3.80 -19.69 2.93
CA VAL A 203 -4.45 -20.96 3.28
C VAL A 203 -3.50 -21.86 4.07
N ARG A 204 -2.24 -21.97 3.65
CA ARG A 204 -1.21 -22.74 4.37
C ARG A 204 -1.04 -22.23 5.81
N LYS A 205 -0.85 -20.93 6.00
CA LYS A 205 -0.72 -20.33 7.36
C LYS A 205 -1.97 -20.56 8.21
N CYS A 206 -3.15 -20.57 7.60
CA CYS A 206 -4.40 -20.88 8.31
C CYS A 206 -4.50 -22.35 8.73
N LEU A 207 -4.09 -23.29 7.88
CA LEU A 207 -4.13 -24.73 8.15
C LEU A 207 -3.08 -25.17 9.18
N GLU A 208 -1.88 -24.58 9.16
CA GLU A 208 -0.82 -24.84 10.15
C GLU A 208 -1.30 -24.55 11.58
N ARG A 209 -2.28 -23.66 11.76
CA ARG A 209 -2.90 -23.35 13.05
C ARG A 209 -3.72 -24.52 13.61
N GLU A 210 -4.44 -25.26 12.76
CA GLU A 210 -5.29 -26.37 13.20
C GLU A 210 -4.46 -27.54 13.77
N SER A 211 -3.14 -27.55 13.50
CA SER A 211 -2.21 -28.62 13.89
C SER A 211 -1.33 -28.35 15.12
N GLY A 212 -1.54 -27.23 15.87
CA GLY A 212 -1.05 -27.14 17.26
C GLY A 212 0.15 -26.25 17.58
N SER A 213 0.35 -25.10 16.93
CA SER A 213 1.30 -24.08 17.44
C SER A 213 0.78 -22.64 17.30
N GLY A 214 0.60 -21.96 18.43
CA GLY A 214 0.64 -20.50 18.57
C GLY A 214 -0.46 -19.65 17.93
N LEU A 215 -0.76 -18.51 18.57
CA LEU A 215 -1.72 -17.47 18.17
C LEU A 215 -1.21 -16.63 16.96
N ASN A 216 -0.68 -17.25 15.92
CA ASN A 216 -0.16 -16.53 14.75
C ASN A 216 -1.31 -16.26 13.78
N HIS A 217 -2.13 -15.25 14.08
CA HIS A 217 -3.10 -14.73 13.13
C HIS A 217 -2.36 -14.21 11.88
N VAL A 218 -2.87 -14.49 10.67
CA VAL A 218 -2.28 -13.91 9.43
C VAL A 218 -2.48 -12.40 9.40
N LEU A 219 -3.60 -11.94 9.94
CA LEU A 219 -3.95 -10.53 10.10
C LEU A 219 -4.12 -10.18 11.58
N PRO A 220 -3.81 -8.94 12.00
CA PRO A 220 -3.99 -8.53 13.38
C PRO A 220 -5.49 -8.44 13.73
N PRO A 221 -5.88 -8.77 14.98
CA PRO A 221 -7.28 -8.75 15.40
C PRO A 221 -7.89 -7.34 15.39
N SER A 222 -7.05 -6.29 15.41
CA SER A 222 -7.45 -4.88 15.38
C SER A 222 -7.92 -4.38 14.00
N LEU A 223 -7.87 -5.20 12.96
CA LEU A 223 -8.26 -4.79 11.62
C LEU A 223 -9.76 -4.48 11.55
N GLU A 224 -10.09 -3.24 11.16
CA GLU A 224 -11.46 -2.73 11.09
C GLU A 224 -11.98 -2.68 9.64
N LYS A 225 -11.10 -2.43 8.68
CA LYS A 225 -11.44 -2.25 7.27
C LYS A 225 -10.59 -3.13 6.37
N LEU A 226 -11.25 -3.95 5.56
CA LEU A 226 -10.61 -4.87 4.63
C LEU A 226 -11.18 -4.67 3.23
N VAL A 227 -10.31 -4.41 2.26
CA VAL A 227 -10.63 -4.32 0.85
C VAL A 227 -9.82 -5.37 0.09
N ILE A 228 -10.49 -6.34 -0.53
CA ILE A 228 -9.84 -7.41 -1.28
C ILE A 228 -10.23 -7.32 -2.75
N ARG A 229 -9.24 -7.42 -3.64
CA ARG A 229 -9.40 -7.67 -5.08
C ARG A 229 -8.98 -9.10 -5.43
N ASP A 230 -9.58 -9.69 -6.46
CA ASP A 230 -9.36 -11.08 -6.88
C ASP A 230 -9.56 -12.12 -5.76
N LEU A 231 -10.56 -11.93 -4.89
CA LEU A 231 -10.87 -12.89 -3.83
C LEU A 231 -11.21 -14.26 -4.43
N ARG A 232 -10.54 -15.29 -3.94
CA ARG A 232 -10.72 -16.69 -4.39
C ARG A 232 -11.45 -17.48 -3.33
N GLU A 233 -12.25 -18.44 -3.78
CA GLU A 233 -13.08 -19.30 -2.92
C GLU A 233 -12.26 -20.06 -1.88
N GLU A 234 -11.04 -20.45 -2.23
CA GLU A 234 -10.07 -21.10 -1.35
C GLU A 234 -9.77 -20.30 -0.08
N VAL A 235 -9.84 -18.96 -0.14
CA VAL A 235 -9.50 -18.07 0.99
C VAL A 235 -10.73 -17.70 1.82
N VAL A 236 -11.92 -17.74 1.21
CA VAL A 236 -13.19 -17.28 1.82
C VAL A 236 -13.45 -17.90 3.21
N PRO A 237 -13.33 -19.23 3.43
CA PRO A 237 -13.58 -19.83 4.75
C PRO A 237 -12.68 -19.29 5.85
N TYR A 238 -11.47 -18.84 5.50
CA TYR A 238 -10.45 -18.43 6.46
C TYR A 238 -10.54 -16.96 6.88
N LEU A 239 -11.30 -16.14 6.14
CA LEU A 239 -11.60 -14.76 6.52
C LEU A 239 -12.37 -14.70 7.85
N LEU A 240 -13.12 -15.76 8.17
CA LEU A 240 -14.07 -15.86 9.26
C LEU A 240 -13.43 -15.98 10.65
N VAL A 241 -12.22 -16.56 10.74
CA VAL A 241 -11.59 -16.92 12.04
C VAL A 241 -10.59 -15.86 12.52
N GLN A 242 -10.26 -14.88 11.68
CA GLN A 242 -9.11 -14.01 11.91
C GLN A 242 -9.46 -12.56 12.26
N LEU A 243 -10.72 -12.16 12.14
CA LEU A 243 -11.09 -10.74 12.04
C LEU A 243 -12.26 -10.34 12.96
N PRO A 244 -12.08 -10.38 14.30
CA PRO A 244 -13.14 -10.06 15.25
C PRO A 244 -13.58 -8.59 15.22
N SER A 245 -12.69 -7.65 14.90
CA SER A 245 -12.99 -6.20 14.89
C SER A 245 -13.42 -5.67 13.52
N LEU A 246 -13.56 -6.54 12.51
CA LEU A 246 -13.87 -6.10 11.16
C LEU A 246 -15.28 -5.50 11.06
N SER A 247 -15.34 -4.22 10.76
CA SER A 247 -16.58 -3.46 10.61
C SER A 247 -16.90 -3.12 9.17
N LYS A 248 -15.90 -3.11 8.28
CA LYS A 248 -16.07 -2.77 6.85
C LYS A 248 -15.36 -3.78 5.96
N LEU A 249 -16.11 -4.47 5.12
CA LEU A 249 -15.58 -5.41 4.14
C LEU A 249 -15.96 -4.96 2.73
N LYS A 250 -14.97 -4.82 1.86
CA LYS A 250 -15.17 -4.51 0.45
C LYS A 250 -14.48 -5.53 -0.44
N ILE A 251 -15.25 -6.21 -1.28
CA ILE A 251 -14.79 -7.20 -2.25
C ILE A 251 -14.93 -6.57 -3.62
N ARG A 252 -13.85 -6.59 -4.41
CA ARG A 252 -13.76 -5.95 -5.72
C ARG A 252 -13.18 -6.91 -6.74
N ASP A 253 -13.51 -6.73 -8.01
CA ASP A 253 -12.76 -7.32 -9.13
C ASP A 253 -12.45 -8.82 -8.90
N SER A 254 -13.46 -9.62 -8.52
CA SER A 254 -13.30 -11.02 -8.11
C SER A 254 -14.05 -11.94 -9.08
N PRO A 255 -13.50 -12.17 -10.29
CA PRO A 255 -14.21 -12.83 -11.39
C PRO A 255 -14.32 -14.36 -11.26
N LYS A 256 -13.72 -14.95 -10.22
CA LYS A 256 -13.78 -16.40 -9.94
C LYS A 256 -14.64 -16.72 -8.72
N LEU A 257 -15.21 -15.70 -8.09
CA LEU A 257 -15.96 -15.84 -6.86
C LEU A 257 -17.41 -16.16 -7.21
N THR A 258 -17.87 -17.38 -6.89
CA THR A 258 -19.27 -17.78 -7.13
C THR A 258 -20.14 -17.68 -5.88
N SER A 259 -19.53 -17.82 -4.69
CA SER A 259 -20.21 -17.74 -3.41
C SER A 259 -19.35 -17.05 -2.34
N LEU A 260 -20.02 -16.49 -1.33
CA LEU A 260 -19.41 -15.87 -0.16
C LEU A 260 -19.88 -16.55 1.11
N GLN A 261 -19.02 -16.62 2.12
CA GLN A 261 -19.37 -17.07 3.47
C GLN A 261 -18.99 -15.94 4.45
N LEU A 262 -19.97 -15.39 5.16
CA LEU A 262 -19.79 -14.22 6.04
C LEU A 262 -20.29 -14.45 7.49
N GLY A 263 -20.72 -15.67 7.81
CA GLY A 263 -21.55 -15.96 8.99
C GLY A 263 -20.97 -15.65 10.36
N PHE A 264 -19.67 -15.37 10.46
CA PHE A 264 -18.98 -15.10 11.73
C PHE A 264 -18.48 -13.65 11.86
N LEU A 265 -18.76 -12.78 10.89
CA LEU A 265 -18.39 -11.36 10.93
C LEU A 265 -19.43 -10.54 11.71
N GLY A 266 -19.65 -10.86 12.98
CA GLY A 266 -20.73 -10.28 13.80
C GLY A 266 -20.67 -8.75 13.99
N ASN A 267 -19.49 -8.15 13.84
CA ASN A 267 -19.26 -6.71 13.95
C ASN A 267 -19.34 -5.96 12.60
N LEU A 268 -19.62 -6.68 11.50
CA LEU A 268 -19.66 -6.08 10.17
C LEU A 268 -20.82 -5.08 10.08
N THR A 269 -20.49 -3.83 9.76
CA THR A 269 -21.44 -2.71 9.61
C THR A 269 -21.66 -2.32 8.17
N GLU A 270 -20.66 -2.54 7.31
CA GLU A 270 -20.71 -2.23 5.88
C GLU A 270 -20.13 -3.39 5.07
N LEU A 271 -20.92 -3.86 4.10
CA LEU A 271 -20.49 -4.83 3.09
C LEU A 271 -20.61 -4.18 1.70
N ALA A 272 -19.53 -4.21 0.93
CA ALA A 272 -19.54 -3.77 -0.45
C ALA A 272 -19.00 -4.87 -1.37
N VAL A 273 -19.76 -5.24 -2.38
CA VAL A 273 -19.35 -6.22 -3.40
C VAL A 273 -19.43 -5.54 -4.76
N CYS A 274 -18.29 -5.36 -5.42
CA CYS A 274 -18.21 -4.64 -6.68
C CYS A 274 -17.50 -5.50 -7.75
N ASN A 275 -17.99 -5.47 -8.99
CA ASN A 275 -17.33 -6.11 -10.13
C ASN A 275 -17.01 -7.61 -9.89
N CYS A 276 -17.95 -8.35 -9.30
CA CYS A 276 -17.86 -9.80 -9.11
C CYS A 276 -18.76 -10.49 -10.13
N LEU A 277 -18.21 -10.72 -11.33
CA LEU A 277 -19.00 -11.11 -12.51
C LEU A 277 -19.62 -12.51 -12.44
N THR A 278 -19.11 -13.38 -11.58
CA THR A 278 -19.56 -14.77 -11.43
C THR A 278 -20.35 -15.03 -10.16
N LEU A 279 -20.49 -14.04 -9.29
CA LEU A 279 -21.18 -14.20 -8.01
C LEU A 279 -22.67 -14.39 -8.31
N VAL A 280 -23.23 -15.55 -7.96
CA VAL A 280 -24.62 -15.89 -8.28
C VAL A 280 -25.56 -15.48 -7.16
N ASP A 281 -25.12 -15.68 -5.92
CA ASP A 281 -25.94 -15.47 -4.72
C ASP A 281 -25.11 -14.86 -3.58
N LEU A 282 -25.79 -14.13 -2.69
CA LEU A 282 -25.24 -13.71 -1.42
C LEU A 282 -25.51 -14.78 -0.34
N PRO A 283 -24.67 -14.91 0.70
CA PRO A 283 -24.83 -15.96 1.69
C PRO A 283 -26.14 -15.80 2.46
N ASP A 284 -26.87 -16.90 2.61
CA ASP A 284 -28.07 -16.94 3.47
C ASP A 284 -27.76 -16.44 4.87
N VAL A 285 -26.57 -16.72 5.40
CA VAL A 285 -26.14 -16.32 6.76
C VAL A 285 -26.09 -14.79 6.96
N LEU A 286 -26.24 -13.97 5.90
CA LEU A 286 -26.37 -12.50 6.03
C LEU A 286 -27.47 -12.07 7.00
N HIS A 287 -28.59 -12.80 7.10
CA HIS A 287 -29.68 -12.49 8.05
C HIS A 287 -29.22 -12.43 9.52
N ASN A 288 -28.14 -13.14 9.87
CA ASN A 288 -27.58 -13.20 11.22
C ASN A 288 -26.62 -12.03 11.53
N LEU A 289 -26.29 -11.18 10.56
CA LEU A 289 -25.38 -10.06 10.76
C LEU A 289 -26.12 -8.85 11.35
N HIS A 290 -26.43 -8.92 12.65
CA HIS A 290 -27.19 -7.90 13.36
C HIS A 290 -26.52 -6.51 13.42
N SER A 291 -25.24 -6.39 13.10
CA SER A 291 -24.54 -5.09 13.03
C SER A 291 -24.58 -4.44 11.64
N LEU A 292 -25.00 -5.19 10.59
CA LEU A 292 -24.86 -4.77 9.20
C LEU A 292 -25.89 -3.70 8.83
N LYS A 293 -25.41 -2.48 8.58
CA LYS A 293 -26.24 -1.30 8.32
C LYS A 293 -26.28 -0.92 6.85
N LYS A 294 -25.24 -1.26 6.09
CA LYS A 294 -25.08 -0.86 4.69
C LYS A 294 -24.62 -2.03 3.82
N ILE A 295 -25.32 -2.24 2.71
CA ILE A 295 -24.90 -3.14 1.63
C ILE A 295 -24.76 -2.33 0.35
N VAL A 296 -23.64 -2.50 -0.36
CA VAL A 296 -23.40 -1.87 -1.66
C VAL A 296 -23.09 -2.95 -2.70
N LEU A 297 -23.90 -3.05 -3.74
CA LEU A 297 -23.74 -4.00 -4.84
C LEU A 297 -23.53 -3.21 -6.14
N GLN A 298 -22.36 -3.35 -6.75
CA GLN A 298 -22.02 -2.61 -7.96
C GLN A 298 -21.48 -3.55 -9.02
N ASN A 299 -22.00 -3.50 -10.25
CA ASN A 299 -21.53 -4.28 -11.38
C ASN A 299 -21.41 -5.80 -11.08
N ASN A 300 -22.49 -6.41 -10.56
CA ASN A 300 -22.58 -7.85 -10.30
C ASN A 300 -23.69 -8.45 -11.19
N PRO A 301 -23.42 -8.73 -12.48
CA PRO A 301 -24.46 -9.10 -13.45
C PRO A 301 -25.09 -10.49 -13.20
N CYS A 302 -24.34 -11.44 -12.67
CA CYS A 302 -24.83 -12.79 -12.37
C CYS A 302 -25.55 -12.92 -11.02
N LEU A 303 -25.45 -11.89 -10.17
CA LEU A 303 -26.11 -11.89 -8.86
C LEU A 303 -27.59 -11.63 -9.09
N SER A 304 -28.38 -12.70 -9.09
CA SER A 304 -29.78 -12.64 -9.54
C SER A 304 -30.79 -12.64 -8.40
N ARG A 305 -30.36 -12.97 -7.18
CA ARG A 305 -31.24 -13.19 -6.03
C ARG A 305 -30.66 -12.63 -4.75
N LEU A 306 -31.57 -12.23 -3.88
CA LEU A 306 -31.26 -11.95 -2.47
C LEU A 306 -31.25 -13.24 -1.65
N PRO A 307 -30.62 -13.22 -0.46
CA PRO A 307 -30.65 -14.34 0.48
C PRO A 307 -32.09 -14.83 0.76
N GLU A 308 -32.32 -16.13 0.73
CA GLU A 308 -33.68 -16.70 0.90
C GLU A 308 -34.22 -16.43 2.32
N LYS A 309 -33.32 -16.41 3.30
CA LYS A 309 -33.64 -16.09 4.71
C LYS A 309 -33.86 -14.60 4.96
N GLY A 310 -33.80 -13.78 3.92
CA GLY A 310 -33.97 -12.34 4.00
C GLY A 310 -32.69 -11.57 4.34
N LEU A 311 -32.80 -10.24 4.27
CA LEU A 311 -31.73 -9.32 4.61
C LEU A 311 -31.61 -9.14 6.14
N PRO A 312 -30.43 -8.73 6.64
CA PRO A 312 -30.26 -8.47 8.07
C PRO A 312 -31.22 -7.40 8.58
N PRO A 313 -31.81 -7.58 9.77
CA PRO A 313 -32.85 -6.67 10.29
C PRO A 313 -32.34 -5.27 10.65
N SER A 314 -31.03 -5.11 10.83
CA SER A 314 -30.39 -3.82 11.12
C SER A 314 -30.03 -3.01 9.87
N LEU A 315 -30.29 -3.55 8.67
CA LEU A 315 -29.95 -2.91 7.41
C LEU A 315 -30.74 -1.62 7.23
N LYS A 316 -30.02 -0.53 6.99
CA LYS A 316 -30.59 0.82 6.80
C LYS A 316 -30.45 1.30 5.37
N GLU A 317 -29.43 0.83 4.66
CA GLU A 317 -29.07 1.32 3.33
C GLU A 317 -28.67 0.15 2.42
N LEU A 318 -29.35 0.03 1.28
CA LEU A 318 -29.01 -0.90 0.21
C LEU A 318 -28.77 -0.09 -1.07
N ILE A 319 -27.54 -0.08 -1.56
CA ILE A 319 -27.16 0.61 -2.79
C ILE A 319 -26.92 -0.43 -3.88
N ILE A 320 -27.57 -0.25 -5.02
CA ILE A 320 -27.42 -1.13 -6.18
C ILE A 320 -27.24 -0.28 -7.43
N ASP A 321 -26.28 -0.60 -8.28
CA ASP A 321 -26.13 0.10 -9.57
C ASP A 321 -26.89 -0.57 -10.72
N ASP A 322 -26.99 0.16 -11.83
CA ASP A 322 -27.68 -0.31 -13.02
C ASP A 322 -27.03 -1.54 -13.68
N SER A 323 -25.77 -1.84 -13.36
CA SER A 323 -25.01 -2.96 -13.94
C SER A 323 -25.24 -4.29 -13.21
N CYS A 324 -26.03 -4.30 -12.14
CA CYS A 324 -26.54 -5.53 -11.53
C CYS A 324 -27.72 -6.12 -12.32
N SER A 325 -28.03 -7.41 -12.09
CA SER A 325 -29.12 -8.13 -12.77
C SER A 325 -30.48 -7.43 -12.60
N LEU A 326 -31.36 -7.58 -13.59
CA LEU A 326 -32.70 -6.99 -13.55
C LEU A 326 -33.55 -7.63 -12.44
N GLU A 327 -33.46 -8.95 -12.28
CA GLU A 327 -34.18 -9.74 -11.28
C GLU A 327 -33.82 -9.31 -9.86
N LEU A 328 -32.53 -9.06 -9.59
CA LEU A 328 -32.08 -8.54 -8.31
C LEU A 328 -32.63 -7.14 -8.04
N LYS A 329 -32.57 -6.26 -9.05
CA LYS A 329 -33.08 -4.89 -8.93
C LYS A 329 -34.58 -4.88 -8.64
N GLU A 330 -35.36 -5.73 -9.29
CA GLU A 330 -36.80 -5.88 -9.03
C GLU A 330 -37.07 -6.35 -7.61
N GLN A 331 -36.36 -7.38 -7.13
CA GLN A 331 -36.46 -7.82 -5.73
C GLN A 331 -36.14 -6.69 -4.76
N CYS A 332 -35.11 -5.89 -5.05
CA CYS A 332 -34.70 -4.80 -4.17
C CYS A 332 -35.67 -3.61 -4.16
N ARG A 333 -36.38 -3.35 -5.27
CA ARG A 333 -37.47 -2.34 -5.29
C ARG A 333 -38.61 -2.69 -4.35
N LEU A 334 -38.91 -3.99 -4.19
CA LEU A 334 -39.96 -4.47 -3.30
C LEU A 334 -39.57 -4.40 -1.80
N LEU A 335 -38.30 -4.14 -1.50
CA LEU A 335 -37.78 -4.08 -0.12
C LEU A 335 -37.79 -2.69 0.49
N GLU A 336 -38.15 -1.66 -0.27
CA GLU A 336 -38.25 -0.32 0.28
C GLU A 336 -39.33 -0.29 1.37
N THR A 337 -38.89 -0.06 2.60
CA THR A 337 -39.73 0.03 3.79
C THR A 337 -39.37 1.31 4.52
N GLY A 338 -40.21 1.79 5.44
CA GLY A 338 -39.90 3.00 6.21
C GLY A 338 -38.56 2.96 6.97
N THR A 339 -37.95 1.78 7.14
CA THR A 339 -36.68 1.55 7.83
C THR A 339 -35.49 1.30 6.90
N LEU A 340 -35.72 0.80 5.67
CA LEU A 340 -34.67 0.46 4.71
C LEU A 340 -34.73 1.39 3.50
N ARG A 341 -33.67 2.18 3.31
CA ARG A 341 -33.48 3.01 2.12
C ARG A 341 -32.81 2.18 1.02
N VAL A 342 -33.47 2.06 -0.12
CA VAL A 342 -32.91 1.43 -1.33
C VAL A 342 -32.54 2.54 -2.33
N THR A 343 -31.27 2.59 -2.74
CA THR A 343 -30.77 3.60 -3.69
C THR A 343 -30.28 2.91 -4.95
N PHE A 344 -30.73 3.40 -6.11
CA PHE A 344 -30.25 2.96 -7.42
C PHE A 344 -29.25 3.98 -7.96
N GLU A 345 -27.98 3.60 -8.06
CA GLU A 345 -26.92 4.46 -8.62
C GLU A 345 -26.78 4.23 -10.12
N GLN A 346 -26.84 5.32 -10.90
CA GLN A 346 -26.51 5.26 -12.32
C GLN A 346 -24.99 5.24 -12.48
N LEU A 347 -24.47 4.22 -13.16
CA LEU A 347 -23.07 4.18 -13.59
C LEU A 347 -22.88 5.23 -14.70
N SER A 348 -22.38 6.41 -14.34
CA SER A 348 -21.70 7.25 -15.32
C SER A 348 -20.47 6.49 -15.80
N VAL A 349 -20.55 5.93 -17.01
CA VAL A 349 -19.43 5.27 -17.70
C VAL A 349 -18.34 6.30 -17.97
N ALA A 350 -17.47 6.56 -17.00
CA ALA A 350 -16.13 7.03 -17.26
C ALA A 350 -15.24 5.79 -17.38
N GLY A 351 -14.89 5.45 -18.62
CA GLY A 351 -14.04 4.33 -18.96
C GLY A 351 -12.69 4.35 -18.23
N GLN A 352 -12.13 3.16 -18.09
CA GLN A 352 -10.84 2.86 -17.51
C GLN A 352 -9.74 3.85 -17.91
N SER A 353 -9.08 4.44 -16.91
CA SER A 353 -7.65 4.72 -16.95
C SER A 353 -7.09 4.65 -15.53
N VAL A 354 -6.27 3.63 -15.29
CA VAL A 354 -5.00 3.71 -14.58
C VAL A 354 -4.92 4.70 -13.40
N GLY A 355 -5.08 4.19 -12.17
CA GLY A 355 -4.50 4.73 -10.93
C GLY A 355 -4.71 6.21 -10.62
N SER A 356 -5.80 6.55 -9.94
CA SER A 356 -5.86 7.80 -9.16
C SER A 356 -5.07 7.61 -7.87
N ILE A 357 -3.83 8.09 -7.88
CA ILE A 357 -3.13 8.63 -6.71
C ILE A 357 -4.00 9.79 -6.17
N PRO A 358 -4.15 9.98 -4.85
CA PRO A 358 -4.87 11.14 -4.33
C PRO A 358 -4.29 12.42 -4.93
N SER A 359 -5.16 13.20 -5.55
CA SER A 359 -4.87 14.48 -6.19
C SER A 359 -3.98 15.38 -5.32
N LEU A 360 -2.79 15.70 -5.82
CA LEU A 360 -1.95 16.78 -5.31
C LEU A 360 -2.52 18.14 -5.74
N PRO A 361 -2.44 19.18 -4.90
CA PRO A 361 -2.90 20.52 -5.27
C PRO A 361 -1.99 21.09 -6.35
N SER A 362 -2.63 21.63 -7.39
CA SER A 362 -2.01 22.14 -8.61
C SER A 362 -1.36 23.52 -8.38
N CYS A 363 -0.05 23.65 -8.66
CA CYS A 363 0.62 24.73 -9.39
C CYS A 363 2.15 24.56 -9.30
#